data_AF-A0A7K2N9L0-F1
#
_entry.id   AF-A0A7K2N9L0-F1
#
_cell.length_a   1.000
_cell.length_b   1.000
_cell.length_c   1.000
_cell.angle_alpha   90.00
_cell.angle_beta   90.00
_cell.angle_gamma   90.00
#
_symmetry.space_group_name_H-M   'P 1'
#
loop_
_entity.id
_entity.type
_entity.pdbx_description
1 polymer ?
#
loop_
_entity_poly.entity_id
_entity_poly.type
_entity_poly.pdbx_seq_one_letter_code
_entity_poly.pdbx_strand_id
1 'polypeptide(L)' 'MGKGSTKSEVQHFQRLDDGRTGCWTWNCGKAATRWIDMERYGIRRWLSKAYCDGHGNDEFKDSHHTYRVRQIKEGNNK' A
#
# COMPACT_ATOMS: atom_id res chain seq x y z
N MET A 1 7.88 -19.49 10.05
CA MET A 1 6.74 -19.24 9.14
C MET A 1 5.70 -18.45 9.93
N GLY A 2 5.70 -17.12 9.80
CA GLY A 2 5.02 -16.21 10.74
C GLY A 2 3.50 -16.21 10.63
N LYS A 3 2.84 -16.24 11.79
CA LYS A 3 1.40 -16.17 12.05
C LYS A 3 0.63 -15.32 11.01
N GLY A 4 -0.37 -15.94 10.38
CA GLY A 4 -1.35 -15.25 9.56
C GLY A 4 -1.97 -14.09 10.34
N SER A 5 -1.82 -12.88 9.80
CA SER A 5 -2.38 -11.68 10.40
C SER A 5 -3.91 -11.79 10.38
N THR A 6 -4.55 -11.67 11.54
CA THR A 6 -6.01 -11.57 11.70
C THR A 6 -6.58 -10.24 11.20
N LYS A 7 -5.77 -9.42 10.52
CA LYS A 7 -6.20 -8.13 9.99
C LYS A 7 -7.05 -8.34 8.73
N SER A 8 -8.18 -7.67 8.68
CA SER A 8 -9.03 -7.54 7.47
C SER A 8 -8.31 -6.85 6.30
N GLU A 9 -7.07 -6.38 6.52
CA GLU A 9 -6.23 -5.68 5.55
C GLU A 9 -4.78 -6.19 5.66
N VAL A 10 -4.20 -6.58 4.52
CA VAL A 10 -2.79 -6.94 4.38
C VAL A 10 -2.05 -5.75 3.77
N GLN A 11 -1.03 -5.24 4.44
CA GLN A 11 -0.29 -4.05 4.03
C GLN A 11 1.12 -4.41 3.52
N HIS A 12 1.45 -3.90 2.34
CA HIS A 12 2.73 -4.06 1.66
C HIS A 12 3.36 -2.68 1.48
N PHE A 13 4.48 -2.46 2.16
CA PHE A 13 5.23 -1.22 2.12
C PHE A 13 6.66 -1.49 2.58
N GLN A 14 7.57 -0.60 2.25
CA GLN A 14 8.91 -0.61 2.83
C GLN A 14 8.93 0.29 4.07
N ARG A 15 9.64 -0.12 5.11
CA ARG A 15 9.90 0.76 6.25
C ARG A 15 11.14 1.59 5.91
N LEU A 16 11.02 2.91 5.93
CA LEU A 16 12.17 3.81 5.79
C LEU A 16 12.87 4.00 7.13
N ASP A 17 14.13 4.42 7.10
CA ASP A 17 14.97 4.62 8.30
C ASP A 17 14.40 5.68 9.25
N ASP A 18 13.68 6.66 8.70
CA ASP A 18 12.96 7.70 9.45
C ASP A 18 11.60 7.22 10.02
N GLY A 19 11.27 5.94 9.85
CA GLY A 19 10.02 5.34 10.31
C GLY A 19 8.82 5.59 9.40
N ARG A 20 8.96 6.39 8.33
CA ARG A 20 7.87 6.65 7.38
C ARG A 20 7.53 5.41 6.55
N THR A 21 6.32 5.43 6.00
CA THR A 21 5.86 4.44 5.02
C THR A 21 6.58 4.71 3.69
N GLY A 22 7.40 3.77 3.26
CA GLY A 22 8.09 3.77 1.98
C GLY A 22 7.31 3.07 0.89
N CYS A 23 7.65 3.38 -0.36
CA CYS A 23 7.11 2.73 -1.54
C CYS A 23 7.36 1.22 -1.50
N TRP A 24 6.34 0.44 -1.86
CA TRP A 24 6.40 -1.02 -1.92
C TRP A 24 7.41 -1.52 -2.94
N THR A 25 7.54 -0.85 -4.09
CA THR A 25 8.45 -1.23 -5.18
C THR A 25 9.88 -1.45 -4.69
N TRP A 26 10.39 -2.67 -4.91
CA TRP A 26 11.72 -3.08 -4.51
C TRP A 26 12.78 -2.05 -4.91
N ASN A 27 13.66 -1.67 -3.99
CA ASN A 27 14.76 -0.70 -4.20
C ASN A 27 14.31 0.70 -4.64
N CYS A 28 13.05 1.09 -4.40
CA CYS A 28 12.61 2.46 -4.66
C CYS A 28 13.17 3.46 -3.65
N GLY A 29 13.20 3.12 -2.35
CA GLY A 29 13.73 3.99 -1.28
C GLY A 29 13.01 5.34 -1.07
N LYS A 30 11.90 5.60 -1.77
CA LYS A 30 11.13 6.86 -1.63
C LYS A 30 9.98 6.69 -0.64
N ALA A 31 9.62 7.79 0.03
CA ALA A 31 8.40 7.85 0.83
C ALA A 31 7.17 7.60 -0.06
N ALA A 32 6.24 6.80 0.44
CA ALA A 32 4.96 6.59 -0.20
C ALA A 32 4.04 7.78 0.08
N THR A 33 3.33 8.22 -0.95
CA THR A 33 2.36 9.32 -0.90
C THR A 33 0.93 8.80 -0.85
N ARG A 34 0.71 7.53 -1.23
CA ARG A 34 -0.61 6.93 -1.33
C ARG A 34 -0.59 5.43 -1.03
N TRP A 35 -1.70 4.93 -0.52
CA TRP A 35 -2.06 3.52 -0.53
C TRP A 35 -2.98 3.24 -1.70
N ILE A 36 -2.70 2.15 -2.40
CA ILE A 36 -3.61 1.53 -3.36
C ILE A 36 -4.11 0.26 -2.69
N ASP A 37 -5.40 0.23 -2.39
CA ASP A 37 -6.04 -0.95 -1.82
C ASP A 37 -6.83 -1.68 -2.90
N MET A 38 -6.55 -2.97 -3.03
CA MET A 38 -7.18 -3.88 -3.97
C MET A 38 -8.08 -4.85 -3.22
N GLU A 39 -9.34 -4.97 -3.64
CA GLU A 39 -10.26 -5.95 -3.07
C GLU A 39 -9.95 -7.35 -3.59
N ARG A 40 -9.74 -8.31 -2.67
CA ARG A 40 -9.54 -9.71 -3.02
C ARG A 40 -10.88 -10.41 -3.24
N TYR A 41 -11.28 -10.56 -4.51
CA TYR A 41 -12.36 -11.44 -4.99
C TYR A 41 -13.66 -11.39 -4.18
N GLY A 42 -14.15 -10.19 -3.82
CA GLY A 42 -15.43 -10.01 -3.11
C GLY A 42 -15.42 -10.36 -1.61
N ILE A 43 -14.27 -10.75 -1.03
CA ILE A 43 -14.17 -11.20 0.37
C ILE A 43 -13.98 -10.01 1.35
N ARG A 44 -14.09 -8.76 0.87
CA ARG A 44 -13.83 -7.51 1.64
C ARG A 44 -12.49 -7.51 2.40
N ARG A 45 -11.55 -8.35 1.98
CA ARG A 45 -10.16 -8.34 2.45
C ARG A 45 -9.36 -7.47 1.49
N TRP A 46 -8.78 -6.41 2.03
CA TRP A 46 -8.03 -5.44 1.24
C TRP A 46 -6.55 -5.80 1.22
N LEU A 47 -5.98 -5.84 0.02
CA LEU A 47 -4.54 -5.86 -0.18
C LEU A 47 -4.09 -4.42 -0.42
N SER A 48 -3.49 -3.82 0.60
CA SER A 48 -3.02 -2.44 0.58
C SER A 48 -1.55 -2.40 0.22
N LYS A 49 -1.20 -1.70 -0.85
CA LYS A 49 0.19 -1.45 -1.25
C LYS A 49 0.48 0.05 -1.18
N ALA A 50 1.57 0.44 -0.53
CA ALA A 50 2.00 1.84 -0.47
C ALA A 50 2.86 2.18 -1.70
N TYR A 51 2.59 3.30 -2.35
CA TYR A 51 3.34 3.76 -3.52
C TYR A 51 3.70 5.23 -3.42
N CYS A 52 4.87 5.59 -3.98
CA CYS A 52 5.22 6.96 -4.29
C CYS A 52 4.57 7.41 -5.61
N ASP A 53 4.65 8.70 -5.94
CA ASP A 53 4.03 9.25 -7.17
C ASP A 53 4.59 8.64 -8.48
N GLY A 54 5.82 8.12 -8.44
CA GLY A 54 6.45 7.46 -9.59
C GLY A 54 6.05 5.99 -9.80
N HIS A 55 5.29 5.36 -8.90
CA HIS A 55 4.95 3.93 -8.96
C HIS A 55 3.46 3.68 -8.66
N GLY A 56 3.01 2.45 -8.94
CA GLY A 56 1.67 1.97 -8.56
C GLY A 56 0.57 2.26 -9.58
N ASN A 57 0.83 3.04 -10.64
CA ASN A 57 -0.17 3.29 -11.69
C ASN A 57 -0.56 2.03 -12.46
N ASP A 58 0.34 1.05 -12.56
CA ASP A 58 0.06 -0.23 -13.22
C ASP A 58 -0.99 -1.06 -12.49
N GLU A 59 -1.22 -0.84 -11.19
CA GLU A 59 -2.26 -1.55 -10.44
C GLU A 59 -3.66 -1.24 -10.98
N PHE A 60 -3.88 -0.06 -11.59
CA PHE A 60 -5.18 0.31 -12.18
C PHE A 60 -5.43 -0.30 -13.56
N LYS A 61 -4.45 -1.03 -14.14
CA LYS A 61 -4.62 -1.68 -15.45
C LYS A 61 -5.43 -2.97 -15.35
N ASP A 62 -5.48 -3.59 -14.17
CA ASP A 62 -6.32 -4.75 -13.94
C ASP A 62 -7.77 -4.28 -13.73
N SER A 63 -8.70 -4.77 -14.55
CA SER A 63 -10.13 -4.42 -14.46
C SER A 63 -10.96 -5.46 -13.70
N HIS A 64 -10.33 -6.51 -13.18
CA HIS A 64 -11.00 -7.61 -12.48
C HIS A 64 -11.14 -7.37 -10.98
N HIS A 65 -10.40 -6.40 -10.44
CA HIS A 65 -10.43 -6.02 -9.04
C HIS A 65 -10.99 -4.61 -8.82
N THR A 66 -11.66 -4.44 -7.68
CA THR A 66 -12.05 -3.11 -7.20
C THR A 66 -10.85 -2.46 -6.53
N TYR A 67 -10.51 -1.25 -6.96
CA TYR A 67 -9.43 -0.45 -6.39
C TYR A 67 -9.95 0.76 -5.64
N ARG A 68 -9.28 1.13 -4.56
CA ARG A 68 -9.44 2.42 -3.90
C ARG A 68 -8.08 3.03 -3.59
N VAL A 69 -8.01 4.35 -3.66
CA VAL A 69 -6.78 5.11 -3.39
C VAL A 69 -6.98 5.91 -2.10
N ARG A 70 -6.05 5.76 -1.15
CA ARG A 70 -6.02 6.56 0.07
C ARG A 70 -4.73 7.37 0.12
N GLN A 71 -4.82 8.68 0.21
CA GLN A 71 -3.64 9.53 0.38
C GLN A 71 -3.01 9.29 1.76
N ILE A 72 -1.69 9.12 1.80
CA ILE A 72 -0.92 9.12 3.04
C ILE A 72 -0.73 10.58 3.38
N LYS A 73 -1.57 11.10 4.30
CA LYS A 73 -1.29 12.39 4.89
C LYS A 73 0.02 12.23 5.66
N GLU A 74 1.08 12.92 5.25
CA GLU A 74 2.26 13.08 6.09
C GLU A 74 1.73 13.60 7.43
N GLY A 75 1.79 12.74 8.45
CA GLY A 75 1.40 13.14 9.79
C GLY A 75 2.31 14.30 10.16
N ASN A 76 1.75 15.49 10.28
CA ASN A 76 2.29 16.51 11.17
C ASN A 76 2.39 15.86 12.55
N ASN A 77 3.52 15.23 12.83
CA ASN A 77 3.88 14.81 14.16
C ASN A 77 4.32 16.10 14.87
N LYS A 78 3.33 16.84 15.37
CA LYS A 78 3.54 18.05 16.17
C LYS A 78 3.43 17.68 17.65
#